data_AF-A0A536SIW1-F1
#
_entry.id   AF-A0A536SIW1-F1
#
_cell.length_a   1.000
_cell.length_b   1.000
_cell.length_c   1.000
_cell.angle_alpha   90.00
_cell.angle_beta   90.00
_cell.angle_gamma   90.00
#
_symmetry.space_group_name_H-M   'P 1'
#
loop_
_entity.id
_entity.type
_entity.pdbx_description
1 polymer ?
#
loop_
_entity_poly.entity_id
_entity_poly.type
_entity_poly.pdbx_seq_one_letter_code
_entity_poly.pdbx_strand_id
1 'polypeptide(L)'
;MFGGHGLYCDGAFFALVLDDVLYLKADDHSRPRFLAAGLEPFVYERQGKRASLGYYRAPPEALESPDAALAWGREALGAALRVSAGESSRSGRSARRRATAPAANRGRRRTGRA
;
A
#
# COMPACT_ATOMS: atom_id res chain seq x y z
N MET A 1 -10.43 5.28 -10.23
CA MET A 1 -10.87 3.99 -9.67
C MET A 1 -9.92 2.95 -10.23
N PHE A 2 -9.14 2.26 -9.40
CA PHE A 2 -8.30 1.15 -9.86
C PHE A 2 -9.26 0.00 -10.15
N GLY A 3 -9.51 -0.31 -11.42
CA GLY A 3 -10.51 -1.29 -11.87
C GLY A 3 -10.14 -2.74 -11.57
N GLY A 4 -9.59 -3.00 -10.39
CA GLY A 4 -9.13 -4.31 -9.93
C GLY A 4 -9.89 -4.82 -8.71
N HIS A 5 -9.45 -5.96 -8.21
CA HIS A 5 -10.02 -6.67 -7.09
C HIS A 5 -9.03 -6.67 -5.93
N GLY A 6 -9.49 -6.33 -4.74
CA GLY A 6 -8.67 -6.39 -3.52
C GLY A 6 -8.91 -7.69 -2.76
N LEU A 7 -7.83 -8.36 -2.32
CA LEU A 7 -7.90 -9.54 -1.47
C LEU A 7 -7.57 -9.20 -0.03
N TYR A 8 -8.47 -9.61 0.86
CA TYR A 8 -8.39 -9.37 2.30
C TYR A 8 -8.49 -10.70 3.04
N CYS A 9 -7.72 -10.84 4.11
CA CYS A 9 -7.81 -11.96 5.05
C CYS A 9 -7.82 -11.36 6.47
N ASP A 10 -8.89 -11.60 7.23
CA ASP A 10 -9.11 -11.02 8.57
C ASP A 10 -8.92 -9.48 8.62
N GLY A 11 -9.35 -8.80 7.55
CA GLY A 11 -9.20 -7.35 7.40
C GLY A 11 -7.79 -6.89 6.97
N ALA A 12 -6.80 -7.78 6.88
CA ALA A 12 -5.49 -7.48 6.35
C ALA A 12 -5.50 -7.51 4.81
N PHE A 13 -5.14 -6.39 4.19
CA PHE A 13 -5.02 -6.27 2.75
C PHE A 13 -3.67 -6.80 2.27
N PHE A 14 -3.66 -7.99 1.67
CA PHE A 14 -2.43 -8.73 1.38
C PHE A 14 -2.18 -8.95 -0.12
N ALA A 15 -3.20 -8.81 -0.97
CA ALA A 15 -3.04 -8.97 -2.41
C ALA A 15 -4.08 -8.17 -3.19
N LEU A 16 -3.83 -7.94 -4.47
CA LEU A 16 -4.77 -7.33 -5.39
C LEU A 16 -4.62 -7.94 -6.78
N VAL A 17 -5.71 -8.03 -7.53
CA VAL A 17 -5.72 -8.38 -8.95
C VAL A 17 -6.05 -7.15 -9.76
N LEU A 18 -5.17 -6.77 -10.68
CA LEU A 18 -5.38 -5.63 -11.57
C LEU A 18 -4.94 -6.03 -12.98
N ASP A 19 -5.79 -5.76 -13.98
CA ASP A 19 -5.56 -6.12 -15.38
C ASP A 19 -5.17 -7.61 -15.53
N ASP A 20 -5.93 -8.50 -14.87
CA ASP A 20 -5.70 -9.96 -14.80
C ASP A 20 -4.33 -10.39 -14.23
N VAL A 21 -3.61 -9.47 -13.57
CA VAL A 21 -2.35 -9.75 -12.90
C VAL A 21 -2.56 -9.76 -11.39
N LEU A 22 -2.22 -10.88 -10.75
CA LEU A 22 -2.15 -10.97 -9.30
C LEU A 22 -0.89 -10.27 -8.78
N TYR A 23 -1.09 -9.37 -7.82
CA TYR A 23 -0.03 -8.67 -7.11
C TYR A 23 -0.10 -8.97 -5.62
N LEU A 24 1.05 -9.28 -5.04
CA LEU A 24 1.21 -9.68 -3.65
C LEU A 24 1.91 -8.57 -2.85
N LYS A 25 1.44 -8.34 -1.62
CA LYS A 25 2.05 -7.39 -0.68
C LYS A 25 3.47 -7.86 -0.32
N ALA A 26 4.43 -6.95 -0.38
CA ALA A 26 5.77 -7.17 0.16
C ALA A 26 6.13 -6.06 1.16
N ASP A 27 6.92 -6.43 2.16
CA ASP A 27 7.54 -5.52 3.12
C ASP A 27 9.06 -5.62 3.03
N ASP A 28 9.78 -4.86 3.84
CA ASP A 28 11.25 -4.85 3.80
C ASP A 28 11.87 -6.24 4.07
N HIS A 29 11.15 -7.13 4.77
CA HIS A 29 11.58 -8.50 5.03
C HIS A 29 11.33 -9.45 3.87
N SER A 30 10.15 -9.40 3.23
CA SER A 30 9.80 -10.31 2.12
C SER A 30 10.30 -9.83 0.77
N ARG A 31 10.53 -8.52 0.60
CA ARG A 31 10.98 -7.90 -0.65
C ARG A 31 12.21 -8.56 -1.29
N PRO A 32 13.28 -8.94 -0.57
CA PRO A 32 14.41 -9.64 -1.17
C PRO A 32 14.02 -10.95 -1.87
N ARG A 33 13.02 -11.67 -1.33
CA ARG A 33 12.53 -12.92 -1.92
C ARG A 33 11.78 -12.68 -3.24
N PHE A 34 10.97 -11.62 -3.30
CA PHE A 34 10.30 -11.20 -4.53
C PHE A 34 11.30 -10.74 -5.59
N LEU A 35 12.33 -9.99 -5.20
CA LEU A 35 13.40 -9.56 -6.12
C LEU A 35 14.24 -10.73 -6.63
N ALA A 36 14.55 -11.72 -5.78
CA ALA A 36 15.28 -12.91 -6.16
C ALA A 36 14.50 -13.79 -7.16
N ALA A 37 13.17 -13.80 -7.06
CA ALA A 37 12.29 -14.44 -8.03
C ALA A 37 12.13 -13.63 -9.34
N GLY A 38 12.79 -12.48 -9.48
CA GLY A 38 12.73 -11.64 -10.67
C GLY A 38 11.39 -10.92 -10.87
N LEU A 39 10.63 -10.72 -9.79
CA LEU A 39 9.26 -10.21 -9.88
C LEU A 39 9.23 -8.69 -9.94
N GLU A 40 8.42 -8.17 -10.87
CA GLU A 40 8.30 -6.74 -11.09
C GLU A 40 7.44 -6.08 -10.01
N PRO A 41 7.90 -4.95 -9.44
CA PRO A 41 7.07 -4.18 -8.53
C PRO A 41 5.92 -3.52 -9.29
N PHE A 42 4.76 -3.47 -8.67
CA PHE A 42 3.68 -2.62 -9.11
C PHE A 42 4.11 -1.14 -8.99
N VAL A 43 4.19 -0.47 -10.13
CA VAL A 43 4.49 0.95 -10.24
C VAL A 43 3.28 1.62 -10.85
N TYR A 44 2.78 2.65 -10.19
CA TYR A 44 1.71 3.50 -10.70
C TYR A 44 2.18 4.95 -10.73
N GLU A 45 1.64 5.71 -11.67
CA GLU A 45 1.89 7.15 -11.72
C GLU A 45 0.87 7.89 -10.88
N ARG A 46 1.37 8.70 -9.96
CA ARG A 46 0.56 9.61 -9.15
C ARG A 46 1.11 11.03 -9.32
N GLN A 47 0.32 11.90 -9.93
CA GLN A 47 0.67 13.32 -10.13
C GLN A 47 2.04 13.50 -10.82
N GLY A 48 2.30 12.73 -11.88
CA GLY A 48 3.55 12.77 -12.65
C GLY A 48 4.77 12.17 -11.93
N LYS A 49 4.58 11.48 -10.80
CA LYS A 49 5.65 10.75 -10.10
C LYS A 49 5.33 9.26 -10.06
N ARG A 50 6.32 8.43 -10.37
CA ARG A 50 6.27 6.98 -10.19
C ARG A 50 6.32 6.65 -8.71
N ALA A 51 5.29 5.98 -8.21
CA ALA A 51 5.23 5.47 -6.86
C ALA A 51 5.03 3.95 -6.91
N SER A 52 5.66 3.23 -5.99
CA SER A 52 5.39 1.81 -5.76
C SER A 52 4.73 1.66 -4.39
N LEU A 53 3.68 0.85 -4.33
CA LEU A 53 2.93 0.58 -3.10
C LEU A 53 3.45 -0.64 -2.33
N GLY A 54 4.61 -1.18 -2.72
CA GLY A 54 5.15 -2.41 -2.14
C GLY A 54 4.29 -3.63 -2.50
N TYR A 55 3.81 -3.68 -3.74
CA TYR A 55 3.19 -4.86 -4.31
C TYR A 55 4.05 -5.38 -5.44
N TYR A 56 4.12 -6.70 -5.60
CA TYR A 56 4.93 -7.37 -6.62
C TYR A 56 4.07 -8.36 -7.36
N ARG A 57 4.33 -8.53 -8.66
CA ARG A 57 3.61 -9.53 -9.45
C ARG A 57 3.81 -10.91 -8.84
N ALA A 58 2.73 -11.69 -8.74
CA ALA A 58 2.82 -13.08 -8.30
C ALA A 58 3.61 -13.89 -9.34
N PRO A 59 4.51 -14.78 -8.90
CA PRO A 59 5.26 -15.60 -9.82
C PRO A 59 4.35 -16.65 -10.48
N PRO A 60 4.66 -17.12 -11.71
CA PRO A 60 3.81 -18.07 -12.43
C PRO A 60 3.54 -19.35 -11.63
N GLU A 61 4.52 -19.86 -10.88
CA GLU A 61 4.36 -21.04 -10.05
C GLU A 61 3.27 -20.88 -8.98
N ALA A 62 3.03 -19.65 -8.49
CA ALA A 62 1.96 -19.36 -7.54
C ALA A 62 0.56 -19.47 -8.18
N LEU A 63 0.46 -19.43 -9.51
CA LEU A 63 -0.78 -19.62 -10.25
C LEU A 63 -0.95 -21.07 -10.72
N GLU A 64 0.15 -21.82 -10.85
CA GLU A 64 0.14 -23.20 -11.36
C GLU A 64 -0.02 -24.26 -10.25
N SER A 65 0.38 -23.95 -9.01
CA SER A 65 0.29 -24.90 -7.89
C SER A 65 -0.36 -24.30 -6.65
N PRO A 66 -1.34 -24.98 -6.03
CA PRO A 66 -1.92 -24.55 -4.76
C PRO A 66 -0.89 -24.41 -3.62
N ASP A 67 0.11 -25.28 -3.57
CA ASP A 67 1.14 -25.23 -2.53
C ASP A 67 2.05 -24.00 -2.68
N ALA A 68 2.41 -23.69 -3.93
CA ALA A 68 3.16 -22.48 -4.23
C ALA A 68 2.32 -21.22 -3.98
N ALA A 69 1.03 -21.23 -4.37
CA ALA A 69 0.08 -20.17 -4.08
C ALA A 69 0.00 -19.89 -2.57
N LEU A 70 -0.10 -20.93 -1.76
CA LEU A 70 -0.13 -20.83 -0.30
C LEU A 70 1.18 -20.29 0.27
N ALA A 71 2.34 -20.73 -0.24
CA ALA A 71 3.63 -20.24 0.22
C ALA A 71 3.76 -18.72 -0.02
N TRP A 72 3.47 -18.27 -1.24
CA TRP A 72 3.54 -16.85 -1.60
C TRP A 72 2.45 -16.01 -0.93
N GLY A 73 1.24 -16.56 -0.80
CA GLY A 73 0.13 -15.93 -0.10
C GLY A 73 0.41 -15.72 1.39
N ARG A 74 1.03 -16.71 2.06
CA ARG A 74 1.44 -16.59 3.47
C ARG A 74 2.52 -15.53 3.68
N GLU A 75 3.49 -15.44 2.77
CA GLU A 75 4.51 -14.38 2.80
C GLU A 75 3.87 -13.00 2.68
N ALA A 76 2.92 -12.84 1.76
CA ALA A 76 2.20 -11.59 1.54
C ALA A 76 1.30 -11.22 2.72
N LEU A 77 0.60 -12.20 3.28
CA LEU A 77 -0.23 -12.02 4.47
C LEU A 77 0.64 -11.63 5.68
N GLY A 78 1.76 -12.31 5.87
CA GLY A 78 2.74 -11.96 6.91
C GLY A 78 3.23 -10.52 6.77
N ALA A 79 3.54 -10.08 5.54
CA ALA A 79 3.90 -8.69 5.26
C ALA A 79 2.75 -7.71 5.59
N ALA A 80 1.51 -8.02 5.21
CA ALA A 80 0.34 -7.20 5.53
C ALA A 80 0.09 -7.09 7.05
N LEU A 81 0.23 -8.19 7.78
CA LEU A 81 0.11 -8.22 9.24
C LEU A 81 1.21 -7.40 9.92
N ARG A 82 2.47 -7.51 9.47
CA ARG A 82 3.57 -6.69 10.01
C ARG A 82 3.38 -5.20 9.73
N VAL A 83 2.90 -4.86 8.54
CA VAL A 83 2.60 -3.46 8.18
C VAL A 83 1.45 -2.93 9.05
N SER A 84 0.36 -3.68 9.21
CA SER A 84 -0.76 -3.24 10.07
C SER A 84 -0.37 -3.11 11.55
N ALA A 85 0.44 -4.03 12.09
CA ALA A 85 0.99 -3.93 13.44
C ALA A 85 1.93 -2.70 13.59
N GLY A 86 2.74 -2.41 12.58
CA GLY A 86 3.56 -1.20 12.49
C GLY A 86 2.73 0.08 12.30
N GLU A 87 1.57 -0.01 11.65
CA GLU A 87 0.64 1.11 11.48
C GLU A 87 -0.18 1.39 12.73
N SER A 88 -0.51 0.41 13.58
CA SER A 88 -1.09 0.70 14.89
C SER A 88 -0.19 1.58 15.76
N SER A 89 1.14 1.48 15.62
CA SER A 89 2.09 2.37 16.31
C SER A 89 2.36 3.70 15.58
N ARG A 90 2.23 3.74 14.24
CA ARG A 90 2.41 4.96 13.43
C ARG A 90 1.14 5.82 13.30
N SER A 91 -0.04 5.23 13.33
CA SER A 91 -1.35 5.90 13.31
C SER A 91 -1.53 6.78 14.56
N GLY A 92 -1.09 6.30 15.73
CA GLY A 92 -1.01 7.12 16.95
C GLY A 92 -0.05 8.31 16.85
N ARG A 93 0.97 8.25 15.97
CA ARG A 93 1.93 9.35 15.74
C ARG A 93 1.51 10.31 14.62
N SER A 94 0.81 9.82 13.60
CA SER A 94 0.30 10.62 12.48
C SER A 94 -0.93 11.45 12.88
N ALA A 95 -1.84 10.87 13.70
CA ALA A 95 -2.96 11.61 14.27
C ALA A 95 -2.51 12.76 15.20
N ARG A 96 -1.37 12.59 15.90
CA ARG A 96 -0.85 13.62 16.82
C ARG A 96 -0.09 14.75 16.13
N ARG A 97 0.46 14.53 14.92
CA ARG A 97 1.13 15.60 14.14
C ARG A 97 0.17 16.52 13.39
N ARG A 98 -1.11 16.18 13.29
CA ARG A 98 -2.13 17.03 12.63
C ARG A 98 -2.88 17.96 13.58
N ALA A 99 -2.62 17.88 14.89
CA ALA A 99 -3.32 18.64 15.93
C ALA A 99 -2.58 19.90 16.43
N THR A 100 -1.51 20.35 15.76
CA THR A 100 -0.86 21.63 16.10
C THR A 100 -0.66 22.49 14.85
N ALA A 101 -1.75 23.07 14.37
CA ALA A 101 -1.70 24.33 13.63
C ALA A 101 -2.78 25.24 14.25
N PRO A 102 -2.41 26.28 15.02
CA PRO A 102 -3.39 27.20 15.56
C PRO A 102 -4.05 27.99 14.42
N ALA A 103 -5.38 28.04 14.48
CA ALA A 103 -6.22 28.80 13.59
C ALA A 103 -5.96 30.31 13.74
N ALA A 104 -5.44 30.95 12.69
CA ALA A 104 -5.48 32.40 12.53
C ALA A 104 -6.56 32.78 11.49
N ASN A 105 -7.80 32.82 11.98
CA ASN A 105 -8.76 33.94 11.85
C ASN A 105 -8.19 35.17 11.07
N ARG A 106 -8.83 35.87 10.12
CA ARG A 106 -10.23 36.26 9.91
C ARG A 106 -10.25 36.99 8.54
N GLY A 107 -11.16 36.72 7.60
CA GLY A 107 -12.31 37.60 7.36
C GLY A 107 -12.05 38.84 6.48
N ARG A 108 -12.23 38.67 5.16
CA ARG A 108 -12.71 39.64 4.12
C ARG A 108 -12.76 41.17 4.38
N ARG A 109 -12.07 41.89 3.47
CA ARG A 109 -12.52 42.91 2.49
C ARG A 109 -13.32 44.17 2.93
N ARG A 110 -12.73 45.32 2.52
CA ARG A 110 -13.23 46.39 1.59
C ARG A 110 -13.66 47.77 2.15
N THR A 111 -13.33 48.80 1.33
CA THR A 111 -13.78 50.22 1.27
C THR A 111 -13.06 51.18 2.25
N GLY A 112 -12.66 52.42 1.93
CA GLY A 112 -12.63 53.25 0.72
C GLY A 112 -12.02 54.65 1.06
N ARG A 113 -11.51 55.35 0.04
CA ARG A 113 -11.40 56.82 -0.17
C ARG A 113 -11.29 57.77 1.04
N ALA A 114 -10.19 58.52 1.09
CA ALA A 114 -10.16 60.00 1.21
C ALA A 114 -8.81 60.50 0.68
#